data_AF-A0A8T2TRM2-F1
#
_entry.id   AF-A0A8T2TRM2-F1
#
_cell.length_a   1.000
_cell.length_b   1.000
_cell.length_c   1.000
_cell.angle_alpha   90.00
_cell.angle_beta   90.00
_cell.angle_gamma   90.00
#
_symmetry.space_group_name_H-M   'P 1'
#
loop_
_entity.id
_entity.type
_entity.pdbx_description
1 polymer ?
#
loop_
_entity_poly.entity_id
_entity_poly.type
_entity_poly.pdbx_seq_one_letter_code
_entity_poly.pdbx_strand_id
1 'polypeptide(L)'
;MDKYATGWTNAVCKDSSFISKLLKRKWLLQRPEPTTQPILITERPSSCHDLQGLQFSCPEETPLNVDSRRVFHVIRDDLLHPLMGGNKLRKLDALLPLLQSSSVTDVITCGGCQSAHTAALAVACAESGLHAHLLLRGERLSVPTGYNLISGIFGKVIHVSRSEYADRDSMLMKYAQAVAGEGVIAQMKDIHVCCDTSFRQSQSISLGNLPKKVAIVKEGASDAIALLGLIRLVGYLSQPNYFGRDGKLQLVIDSGTGTTAIGVALGILILRLPWKVLGVMLLERPEEFKKLEKKLLDDFNTMWHQDADCAIKEDGLEDCLEWVCRPRPRKFGNVLEGEIQSCRKIARETGILLDPVYTLAAWEVSSNMVTAGHEEVVMLHTGGTMGLFGLAQRYLFLSWNQV
;
A
#
# COMPACT_ATOMS: atom_id res chain seq x y z
N MET A 1 -13.69 25.78 8.60
CA MET A 1 -14.91 25.31 7.90
C MET A 1 -14.45 24.73 6.57
N ASP A 2 -14.24 23.42 6.54
CA ASP A 2 -13.71 22.72 5.35
C ASP A 2 -14.81 22.57 4.30
N LYS A 3 -14.68 23.31 3.19
CA LYS A 3 -15.59 23.26 2.04
C LYS A 3 -15.49 21.98 1.19
N TYR A 4 -14.71 20.98 1.62
CA TYR A 4 -14.44 19.76 0.85
C TYR A 4 -14.92 18.46 1.53
N ALA A 5 -15.57 18.55 2.70
CA ALA A 5 -16.18 17.40 3.37
C ALA A 5 -17.54 16.97 2.77
N THR A 6 -18.07 17.69 1.78
CA THR A 6 -19.46 17.55 1.31
C THR A 6 -19.67 16.58 0.14
N GLY A 7 -18.61 16.05 -0.48
CA GLY A 7 -18.76 15.08 -1.58
C GLY A 7 -19.14 13.66 -1.13
N TRP A 8 -18.85 13.32 0.13
CA TRP A 8 -19.04 11.97 0.69
C TRP A 8 -20.40 11.72 1.33
N THR A 9 -21.09 12.77 1.78
CA THR A 9 -22.22 12.62 2.69
C THR A 9 -23.50 12.16 2.03
N ASN A 10 -23.65 12.32 0.71
CA ASN A 10 -24.95 12.13 0.05
C ASN A 10 -25.10 10.83 -0.76
N ALA A 11 -24.00 10.17 -1.14
CA ALA A 11 -24.07 8.99 -2.04
C ALA A 11 -23.89 7.64 -1.32
N VAL A 12 -23.32 7.60 -0.12
CA VAL A 12 -23.00 6.34 0.60
C VAL A 12 -23.97 6.05 1.76
N CYS A 13 -24.88 6.97 2.08
CA CYS A 13 -25.78 6.87 3.24
C CYS A 13 -26.96 5.89 3.08
N LYS A 14 -26.72 4.68 2.61
CA LYS A 14 -27.63 3.54 2.82
C LYS A 14 -26.99 2.34 3.53
N ASP A 15 -25.67 2.33 3.78
CA ASP A 15 -25.00 1.22 4.46
C ASP A 15 -24.29 1.66 5.76
N SER A 16 -24.83 1.18 6.89
CA SER A 16 -24.39 1.20 8.29
C SER A 16 -23.88 2.52 8.93
N SER A 17 -24.36 2.82 10.14
CA SER A 17 -23.83 3.92 10.97
C SER A 17 -22.32 3.80 11.22
N PHE A 18 -21.78 2.59 11.14
CA PHE A 18 -20.38 2.24 11.36
C PHE A 18 -19.45 2.82 10.29
N ILE A 19 -19.71 2.62 8.99
CA ILE A 19 -18.82 3.13 7.92
C ILE A 19 -18.77 4.66 7.93
N SER A 20 -19.92 5.31 8.16
CA SER A 20 -19.99 6.77 8.28
C SER A 20 -19.14 7.29 9.45
N LYS A 21 -19.21 6.64 10.63
CA LYS A 21 -18.33 6.96 11.78
C LYS A 21 -16.86 6.72 11.46
N LEU A 22 -16.54 5.59 10.84
CA LEU A 22 -15.17 5.18 10.50
C LEU A 22 -14.47 6.18 9.58
N LEU A 23 -15.24 6.77 8.65
CA LEU A 23 -14.72 7.69 7.65
C LEU A 23 -14.77 9.16 8.08
N LYS A 24 -15.59 9.49 9.09
CA LYS A 24 -15.65 10.82 9.73
C LYS A 24 -14.48 11.01 10.71
N ARG A 25 -13.30 11.20 10.15
CA ARG A 25 -12.04 11.42 10.89
C ARG A 25 -11.10 12.32 10.10
N LYS A 26 -10.00 12.73 10.74
CA LYS A 26 -8.89 13.39 10.04
C LYS A 26 -8.13 12.36 9.20
N TRP A 27 -7.82 12.75 7.97
CA TRP A 27 -7.05 11.98 7.01
C TRP A 27 -5.82 12.77 6.58
N LEU A 28 -4.75 12.08 6.19
CA LEU A 28 -3.54 12.72 5.66
C LEU A 28 -3.78 13.21 4.23
N LEU A 29 -4.32 12.34 3.37
CA LEU A 29 -4.61 12.61 1.97
C LEU A 29 -5.80 13.55 1.85
N GLN A 30 -5.50 14.76 1.39
CA GLN A 30 -6.49 15.78 1.04
C GLN A 30 -7.20 15.48 -0.28
N ARG A 31 -6.50 14.83 -1.22
CA ARG A 31 -7.02 14.35 -2.52
C ARG A 31 -6.83 12.85 -2.64
N PRO A 32 -7.66 12.06 -1.97
CA PRO A 32 -7.58 10.60 -1.95
C PRO A 32 -8.20 9.93 -3.19
N GLU A 33 -8.84 10.68 -4.09
CA GLU A 33 -9.49 10.14 -5.28
C GLU A 33 -8.50 9.31 -6.12
N PRO A 34 -8.81 8.06 -6.47
CA PRO A 34 -7.95 7.25 -7.32
C PRO A 34 -7.99 7.78 -8.75
N THR A 35 -6.85 7.76 -9.42
CA THR A 35 -6.79 7.92 -10.88
C THR A 35 -6.84 6.53 -11.52
N THR A 36 -7.69 6.32 -12.52
CA THR A 36 -7.78 5.05 -13.26
C THR A 36 -7.31 5.25 -14.69
N GLN A 37 -6.70 4.22 -15.27
CA GLN A 37 -6.24 4.22 -16.65
C GLN A 37 -6.55 2.88 -17.31
N PRO A 38 -7.29 2.84 -18.43
CA PRO A 38 -7.56 1.61 -19.15
C PRO A 38 -6.32 1.14 -19.93
N ILE A 39 -6.10 -0.17 -19.96
CA ILE A 39 -5.05 -0.83 -20.74
C ILE A 39 -5.68 -1.83 -21.68
N LEU A 40 -5.50 -1.61 -22.98
CA LEU A 40 -5.97 -2.50 -24.03
C LEU A 40 -4.84 -3.44 -24.49
N ILE A 41 -5.15 -4.74 -24.52
CA ILE A 41 -4.30 -5.79 -25.10
C ILE A 41 -4.72 -6.03 -26.55
N THR A 42 -3.84 -5.70 -27.51
CA THR A 42 -4.19 -5.70 -28.95
C THR A 42 -3.89 -7.01 -29.68
N GLU A 43 -2.90 -7.79 -29.21
CA GLU A 43 -2.48 -9.05 -29.85
C GLU A 43 -2.91 -10.30 -29.08
N ARG A 44 -3.17 -11.40 -29.82
CA ARG A 44 -3.49 -12.71 -29.22
C ARG A 44 -2.18 -13.41 -28.83
N PRO A 45 -2.04 -13.88 -27.58
CA PRO A 45 -0.83 -14.60 -27.18
C PRO A 45 -0.66 -15.87 -28.02
N SER A 46 0.57 -16.12 -28.48
CA SER A 46 0.99 -17.42 -28.99
C SER A 46 1.11 -18.48 -27.87
N SER A 47 1.22 -18.06 -26.60
CA SER A 47 1.14 -18.92 -25.41
C SER A 47 0.72 -18.15 -24.13
N CYS A 48 0.09 -18.84 -23.16
CA CYS A 48 -0.57 -18.31 -21.95
C CYS A 48 0.33 -17.53 -20.96
N HIS A 49 1.65 -17.45 -21.16
CA HIS A 49 2.58 -16.94 -20.14
C HIS A 49 3.64 -15.97 -20.66
N ASP A 50 3.56 -15.58 -21.93
CA ASP A 50 4.57 -14.72 -22.53
C ASP A 50 4.06 -13.29 -22.77
N LEU A 51 4.41 -12.37 -21.85
CA LEU A 51 4.16 -10.94 -22.03
C LEU A 51 4.87 -10.37 -23.28
N GLN A 52 5.92 -11.03 -23.80
CA GLN A 52 6.63 -10.53 -24.98
C GLN A 52 5.76 -10.59 -26.24
N GLY A 53 4.83 -11.54 -26.31
CA GLY A 53 3.85 -11.65 -27.40
C GLY A 53 2.60 -10.77 -27.26
N LEU A 54 2.48 -10.00 -26.17
CA LEU A 54 1.33 -9.10 -25.94
C LEU A 54 1.72 -7.64 -26.20
N GLN A 55 0.94 -6.92 -27.00
CA GLN A 55 1.06 -5.47 -27.14
C GLN A 55 0.03 -4.74 -26.28
N PHE A 56 0.45 -3.65 -25.66
CA PHE A 56 -0.36 -2.81 -24.80
C PHE A 56 -0.60 -1.44 -25.44
N SER A 57 -1.76 -0.84 -25.17
CA SER A 57 -2.05 0.55 -25.52
C SER A 57 -2.95 1.19 -24.47
N CYS A 58 -2.89 2.52 -24.36
CA CYS A 58 -3.68 3.30 -23.43
C CYS A 58 -4.68 4.17 -24.20
N PRO A 59 -5.87 3.65 -24.51
CA PRO A 59 -6.87 4.46 -25.17
C PRO A 59 -7.37 5.56 -24.22
N GLU A 60 -7.67 6.76 -24.75
CA GLU A 60 -8.25 7.86 -23.96
C GLU A 60 -9.64 7.49 -23.42
N GLU A 61 -10.40 6.71 -24.19
CA GLU A 61 -11.69 6.14 -23.81
C GLU A 61 -11.73 4.67 -24.25
N THR A 62 -12.39 3.79 -23.48
CA THR A 62 -12.61 2.40 -23.91
C THR A 62 -13.37 2.39 -25.23
N PRO A 63 -12.79 1.95 -26.35
CA PRO A 63 -13.45 2.11 -27.65
C PRO A 63 -14.73 1.27 -27.69
N LEU A 64 -15.84 1.85 -28.17
CA LEU A 64 -17.17 1.23 -28.20
C LEU A 64 -17.22 -0.14 -28.91
N ASN A 65 -16.24 -0.45 -29.76
CA ASN A 65 -16.14 -1.68 -30.55
C ASN A 65 -15.04 -2.65 -30.08
N VAL A 66 -14.45 -2.42 -28.91
CA VAL A 66 -13.43 -3.32 -28.35
C VAL A 66 -14.08 -4.29 -27.37
N ASP A 67 -13.78 -5.57 -27.56
CA ASP A 67 -14.15 -6.63 -26.62
C ASP A 67 -13.62 -6.29 -25.22
N SER A 68 -14.53 -6.11 -24.25
CA SER A 68 -14.19 -5.79 -22.86
C SER A 68 -13.23 -6.81 -22.23
N ARG A 69 -13.19 -8.04 -22.76
CA ARG A 69 -12.23 -9.10 -22.41
C ARG A 69 -10.82 -8.86 -22.91
N ARG A 70 -10.53 -7.67 -23.45
CA ARG A 70 -9.18 -7.24 -23.82
C ARG A 70 -8.70 -6.05 -23.02
N VAL A 71 -9.51 -5.55 -22.09
CA VAL A 71 -9.19 -4.36 -21.31
C VAL A 71 -9.11 -4.72 -19.83
N PHE A 72 -8.06 -4.26 -19.16
CA PHE A 72 -8.04 -4.13 -17.71
C PHE A 72 -7.78 -2.68 -17.33
N HIS A 73 -8.21 -2.30 -16.13
CA HIS A 73 -7.96 -0.96 -15.61
C HIS A 73 -6.79 -0.98 -14.63
N VAL A 74 -6.03 0.11 -14.58
CA VAL A 74 -4.96 0.31 -13.61
C VAL A 74 -5.34 1.48 -12.71
N ILE A 75 -5.43 1.23 -11.40
CA ILE A 75 -5.52 2.29 -10.38
C ILE A 75 -4.11 2.83 -10.15
N ARG A 76 -3.88 4.06 -10.56
CA ARG A 76 -2.59 4.78 -10.55
C ARG A 76 -2.25 5.36 -9.19
N ASP A 77 -2.27 4.52 -8.15
CA ASP A 77 -1.92 4.94 -6.80
C ASP A 77 -0.45 5.38 -6.71
N ASP A 78 0.41 4.97 -7.65
CA ASP A 78 1.78 5.49 -7.80
C ASP A 78 1.84 7.01 -7.97
N LEU A 79 0.79 7.63 -8.51
CA LEU A 79 0.72 9.07 -8.75
C LEU A 79 0.22 9.87 -7.53
N LEU A 80 -0.15 9.22 -6.43
CA LEU A 80 -0.69 9.93 -5.25
C LEU A 80 0.28 10.93 -4.63
N HIS A 81 1.58 10.63 -4.70
CA HIS A 81 2.61 11.51 -4.18
C HIS A 81 3.96 11.21 -4.84
N PRO A 82 4.74 12.22 -5.26
CA PRO A 82 5.98 12.03 -6.01
C PRO A 82 7.06 11.21 -5.27
N LEU A 83 7.09 11.27 -3.93
CA LEU A 83 8.13 10.60 -3.12
C LEU A 83 7.62 9.44 -2.27
N MET A 84 6.36 9.49 -1.88
CA MET A 84 5.78 8.44 -1.03
C MET A 84 5.22 7.33 -1.91
N GLY A 85 4.43 7.74 -2.91
CA GLY A 85 3.79 6.89 -3.91
C GLY A 85 2.92 5.76 -3.35
N GLY A 86 1.94 5.35 -4.13
CA GLY A 86 1.41 4.00 -4.06
C GLY A 86 0.65 3.63 -2.79
N ASN A 87 0.65 2.33 -2.51
CA ASN A 87 -0.14 1.75 -1.42
C ASN A 87 0.39 2.06 -0.02
N LYS A 88 1.63 2.56 0.12
CA LYS A 88 2.20 2.91 1.43
C LYS A 88 1.55 4.18 1.95
N LEU A 89 1.34 5.17 1.08
CA LEU A 89 0.62 6.37 1.44
C LEU A 89 -0.83 6.10 1.84
N ARG A 90 -1.53 5.17 1.16
CA ARG A 90 -2.87 4.72 1.60
C ARG A 90 -2.90 4.21 3.03
N LYS A 91 -1.89 3.44 3.45
CA LYS A 91 -1.78 2.93 4.83
C LYS A 91 -1.49 4.04 5.83
N LEU A 92 -0.60 4.96 5.46
CA LEU A 92 -0.25 6.12 6.29
C LEU A 92 -1.38 7.14 6.39
N ASP A 93 -2.32 7.14 5.42
CA ASP A 93 -3.46 8.05 5.35
C ASP A 93 -4.30 8.04 6.63
N ALA A 94 -4.57 6.85 7.16
CA ALA A 94 -5.27 6.68 8.41
C ALA A 94 -4.36 6.85 9.63
N LEU A 95 -3.13 6.33 9.52
CA LEU A 95 -2.23 6.11 10.64
C LEU A 95 -1.61 7.42 11.16
N LEU A 96 -1.10 8.26 10.27
CA LEU A 96 -0.32 9.42 10.66
C LEU A 96 -1.13 10.50 11.40
N PRO A 97 -2.37 10.82 10.99
CA PRO A 97 -3.21 11.76 11.74
C PRO A 97 -3.46 11.34 13.19
N LEU A 98 -3.52 10.03 13.48
CA LEU A 98 -3.70 9.51 14.85
C LEU A 98 -2.45 9.66 15.70
N LEU A 99 -1.27 9.50 15.09
CA LEU A 99 -0.01 9.76 15.77
C LEU A 99 0.08 11.24 16.17
N GLN A 100 -0.25 12.15 15.23
CA GLN A 100 -0.30 13.58 15.51
C GLN A 100 -1.30 13.92 16.62
N SER A 101 -2.52 13.38 16.56
CA SER A 101 -3.54 13.68 17.58
C SER A 101 -3.18 13.14 18.96
N SER A 102 -2.34 12.11 19.00
CA SER A 102 -1.81 11.53 20.23
C SER A 102 -0.58 12.25 20.77
N SER A 103 -0.18 13.38 20.18
CA SER A 103 1.03 14.13 20.55
C SER A 103 2.31 13.30 20.48
N VAL A 104 2.37 12.34 19.55
CA VAL A 104 3.61 11.61 19.23
C VAL A 104 4.60 12.60 18.63
N THR A 105 5.88 12.48 18.99
CA THR A 105 6.98 13.33 18.50
C THR A 105 7.89 12.56 17.56
N ASP A 106 8.16 11.28 17.86
CA ASP A 106 9.10 10.44 17.12
C ASP A 106 8.39 9.16 16.66
N VAL A 107 8.62 8.76 15.42
CA VAL A 107 8.07 7.53 14.83
C VAL A 107 9.21 6.63 14.39
N ILE A 108 9.21 5.39 14.89
CA ILE A 108 10.21 4.39 14.59
C ILE A 108 9.60 3.31 13.71
N THR A 109 10.31 2.93 12.65
CA THR A 109 9.95 1.77 11.84
C THR A 109 11.19 1.03 11.34
N CYS A 110 10.98 -0.08 10.64
CA CYS A 110 12.05 -0.83 10.00
C CYS A 110 11.69 -1.26 8.58
N GLY A 111 12.70 -1.68 7.83
CA GLY A 111 12.54 -2.22 6.48
C GLY A 111 13.84 -2.68 5.87
N GLY A 112 13.76 -3.22 4.65
CA GLY A 112 14.95 -3.43 3.81
C GLY A 112 15.59 -2.13 3.34
N CYS A 113 16.82 -2.22 2.82
CA CYS A 113 17.61 -1.08 2.36
C CYS A 113 16.90 -0.16 1.33
N GLN A 114 16.11 -0.75 0.42
CA GLN A 114 15.30 -0.04 -0.60
C GLN A 114 13.80 -0.08 -0.27
N SER A 115 13.43 -0.01 1.01
CA SER A 115 12.03 -0.12 1.43
C SER A 115 11.22 1.13 1.05
N ALA A 116 10.20 0.95 0.20
CA ALA A 116 9.22 1.99 -0.09
C ALA A 116 8.46 2.46 1.16
N HIS A 117 8.24 1.56 2.13
CA HIS A 117 7.56 1.87 3.39
C HIS A 117 8.35 2.86 4.24
N THR A 118 9.65 2.64 4.42
CA THR A 118 10.49 3.51 5.27
C THR A 118 10.62 4.89 4.66
N ALA A 119 10.79 4.98 3.34
CA ALA A 119 10.84 6.25 2.62
C ALA A 119 9.51 7.00 2.72
N ALA A 120 8.38 6.32 2.49
CA ALA A 120 7.06 6.92 2.59
C ALA A 120 6.78 7.45 4.01
N LEU A 121 7.10 6.67 5.04
CA LEU A 121 6.93 7.10 6.43
C LEU A 121 7.80 8.32 6.75
N ALA A 122 9.06 8.33 6.30
CA ALA A 122 10.00 9.42 6.55
C ALA A 122 9.50 10.74 5.96
N VAL A 123 9.08 10.72 4.70
CA VAL A 123 8.50 11.88 4.02
C VAL A 123 7.23 12.34 4.74
N ALA A 124 6.31 11.41 5.03
CA ALA A 124 5.04 11.76 5.69
C ALA A 124 5.27 12.38 7.07
N CYS A 125 6.21 11.84 7.86
CA CYS A 125 6.60 12.39 9.16
C CYS A 125 7.16 13.81 9.02
N ALA A 126 8.08 14.03 8.08
CA ALA A 126 8.67 15.34 7.86
C ALA A 126 7.62 16.40 7.47
N GLU A 127 6.70 16.04 6.57
CA GLU A 127 5.57 16.91 6.18
C GLU A 127 4.58 17.17 7.33
N SER A 128 4.55 16.29 8.32
CA SER A 128 3.64 16.31 9.47
C SER A 128 4.25 16.85 10.75
N GLY A 129 5.52 17.28 10.73
CA GLY A 129 6.24 17.78 11.90
C GLY A 129 6.69 16.71 12.90
N LEU A 130 6.81 15.45 12.46
CA LEU A 130 7.26 14.31 13.28
C LEU A 130 8.69 13.90 12.90
N HIS A 131 9.42 13.31 13.85
CA HIS A 131 10.77 12.79 13.61
C HIS A 131 10.74 11.31 13.23
N ALA A 132 11.20 10.96 12.03
CA ALA A 132 11.28 9.57 11.59
C ALA A 132 12.63 8.91 11.93
N HIS A 133 12.59 7.72 12.51
CA HIS A 133 13.73 6.86 12.78
C HIS A 133 13.56 5.54 12.03
N LEU A 134 14.54 5.18 11.20
CA LEU A 134 14.43 4.11 10.22
C LEU A 134 15.52 3.07 10.44
N LEU A 135 15.16 1.89 10.94
CA LEU A 135 16.09 0.77 11.13
C LEU A 135 16.12 -0.07 9.85
N LEU A 136 17.18 0.10 9.05
CA LEU A 136 17.32 -0.54 7.74
C LEU A 136 18.21 -1.78 7.82
N ARG A 137 17.70 -2.91 7.32
CA ARG A 137 18.44 -4.17 7.27
C ARG A 137 19.62 -4.10 6.31
N GLY A 138 20.80 -4.50 6.81
CA GLY A 138 22.03 -4.63 6.03
C GLY A 138 22.94 -3.42 6.16
N GLU A 139 24.00 -3.40 5.36
CA GLU A 139 25.05 -2.40 5.44
C GLU A 139 24.68 -1.08 4.74
N ARG A 140 25.39 -0.02 5.12
CA ARG A 140 25.28 1.29 4.47
C ARG A 140 25.83 1.23 3.06
N LEU A 141 25.04 1.67 2.09
CA LEU A 141 25.48 1.79 0.70
C LEU A 141 26.52 2.90 0.56
N SER A 142 27.55 2.67 -0.26
CA SER A 142 28.54 3.69 -0.61
C SER A 142 27.92 4.86 -1.36
N VAL A 143 26.96 4.57 -2.25
CA VAL A 143 26.17 5.57 -2.97
C VAL A 143 24.68 5.30 -2.74
N PRO A 144 23.99 6.08 -1.91
CA PRO A 144 22.56 5.93 -1.69
C PRO A 144 21.77 6.34 -2.93
N THR A 145 20.74 5.56 -3.29
CA THR A 145 19.83 5.84 -4.43
C THR A 145 18.39 5.48 -4.08
N GLY A 146 17.44 5.95 -4.89
CA GLY A 146 16.04 5.55 -4.78
C GLY A 146 15.47 5.78 -3.38
N TYR A 147 14.78 4.77 -2.85
CA TYR A 147 14.17 4.84 -1.52
C TYR A 147 15.19 4.96 -0.39
N ASN A 148 16.40 4.41 -0.55
CA ASN A 148 17.46 4.54 0.45
C ASN A 148 17.89 6.01 0.62
N LEU A 149 18.07 6.71 -0.51
CA LEU A 149 18.41 8.13 -0.51
C LEU A 149 17.31 8.97 0.13
N ILE A 150 16.05 8.76 -0.26
CA ILE A 150 14.91 9.49 0.31
C ILE A 150 14.80 9.25 1.83
N SER A 151 14.96 7.99 2.26
CA SER A 151 14.97 7.63 3.68
C SER A 151 16.03 8.42 4.46
N GLY A 152 17.24 8.60 3.91
CA GLY A 152 18.33 9.35 4.52
C GLY A 152 18.16 10.88 4.49
N ILE A 153 17.39 11.42 3.54
CA ILE A 153 17.09 12.86 3.47
C ILE A 153 16.05 13.26 4.52
N PHE A 154 14.99 12.47 4.67
CA PHE A 154 13.83 12.82 5.51
C PHE A 154 13.84 12.16 6.89
N GLY A 155 14.67 11.14 7.13
CA GLY A 155 14.68 10.38 8.36
C GLY A 155 16.08 10.08 8.90
N LYS A 156 16.13 9.72 10.17
CA LYS A 156 17.34 9.21 10.82
C LYS A 156 17.49 7.72 10.51
N VAL A 157 18.41 7.39 9.62
CA VAL A 157 18.69 6.00 9.20
C VAL A 157 19.70 5.33 10.13
N ILE A 158 19.37 4.14 10.62
CA ILE A 158 20.25 3.25 11.38
C ILE A 158 20.34 1.93 10.63
N HIS A 159 21.55 1.54 10.28
CA HIS A 159 21.80 0.24 9.64
C HIS A 159 21.94 -0.85 10.70
N VAL A 160 21.19 -1.93 10.55
CA VAL A 160 21.14 -3.05 11.50
C VAL A 160 21.52 -4.36 10.82
N SER A 161 22.17 -5.24 11.57
CA SER A 161 22.57 -6.55 11.09
C SER A 161 21.36 -7.43 10.76
N ARG A 162 21.55 -8.46 9.92
CA ARG A 162 20.46 -9.40 9.60
C ARG A 162 20.00 -10.22 10.81
N SER A 163 20.91 -10.52 11.74
CA SER A 163 20.60 -11.24 12.97
C SER A 163 19.75 -10.40 13.91
N GLU A 164 20.10 -9.12 14.08
CA GLU A 164 19.29 -8.19 14.87
C GLU A 164 17.91 -7.96 14.23
N TYR A 165 17.86 -7.80 12.90
CA TYR A 165 16.61 -7.65 12.17
C TYR A 165 15.72 -8.89 12.21
N ALA A 166 16.25 -10.09 12.51
CA ALA A 166 15.42 -11.30 12.56
C ALA A 166 14.36 -11.22 13.66
N ASP A 167 14.66 -10.54 14.76
CA ASP A 167 13.73 -10.23 15.85
C ASP A 167 13.36 -8.73 15.82
N ARG A 168 12.54 -8.37 14.82
CA ARG A 168 12.13 -6.98 14.57
C ARG A 168 11.45 -6.34 15.78
N ASP A 169 10.60 -7.08 16.48
CA ASP A 169 9.81 -6.54 17.58
C ASP A 169 10.72 -6.15 18.76
N SER A 170 11.64 -7.04 19.15
CA SER A 170 12.64 -6.76 20.19
C SER A 170 13.58 -5.62 19.79
N MET A 171 14.07 -5.63 18.55
CA MET A 171 14.94 -4.58 18.00
C MET A 171 14.25 -3.20 18.04
N LEU A 172 13.03 -3.10 17.52
CA LEU A 172 12.26 -1.85 17.51
C LEU A 172 11.96 -1.35 18.93
N MET A 173 11.59 -2.25 19.84
CA MET A 173 11.29 -1.90 21.23
C MET A 173 12.52 -1.37 21.96
N LYS A 174 13.66 -2.05 21.84
CA LYS A 174 14.93 -1.62 22.44
C LYS A 174 15.35 -0.24 21.92
N TYR A 175 15.23 -0.02 20.62
CA TYR A 175 15.54 1.28 20.04
C TYR A 175 14.55 2.36 20.48
N ALA A 176 13.26 2.04 20.58
CA ALA A 176 12.24 2.96 21.08
C ALA A 176 12.48 3.39 22.53
N GLN A 177 12.89 2.47 23.41
CA GLN A 177 13.31 2.79 24.77
C GLN A 177 14.49 3.76 24.81
N ALA A 178 15.50 3.52 23.97
CA ALA A 178 16.66 4.39 23.88
C ALA A 178 16.32 5.80 23.36
N VAL A 179 15.39 5.91 22.40
CA VAL A 179 14.93 7.21 21.88
C VAL A 179 14.03 7.93 22.87
N ALA A 180 13.14 7.21 23.55
CA ALA A 180 12.21 7.79 24.52
C ALA A 180 12.96 8.34 25.74
N GLY A 181 13.98 7.63 26.24
CA GLY A 181 14.66 7.99 27.49
C GLY A 181 13.67 7.99 28.65
N GLU A 182 13.48 9.14 29.30
CA GLU A 182 12.45 9.35 30.33
C GLU A 182 11.04 9.62 29.77
N GLY A 183 10.90 9.61 28.44
CA GLY A 183 9.65 9.78 27.73
C GLY A 183 8.74 8.54 27.71
N VAL A 184 7.73 8.56 26.85
CA VAL A 184 6.69 7.51 26.77
C VAL A 184 6.74 6.80 25.42
N ILE A 185 6.60 5.48 25.43
CA ILE A 185 6.39 4.68 24.21
C ILE A 185 4.88 4.46 24.03
N ALA A 186 4.31 5.03 22.98
CA ALA A 186 2.92 4.84 22.61
C ALA A 186 2.77 3.57 21.75
N GLN A 187 1.98 2.61 22.22
CA GLN A 187 1.56 1.47 21.41
C GLN A 187 0.38 1.87 20.54
N MET A 188 0.30 1.33 19.32
CA MET A 188 -0.81 1.63 18.41
C MET A 188 -2.18 1.21 18.96
N LYS A 189 -2.23 0.12 19.72
CA LYS A 189 -3.46 -0.35 20.38
C LYS A 189 -3.98 0.60 21.48
N ASP A 190 -3.11 1.41 22.07
CA ASP A 190 -3.45 2.33 23.16
C ASP A 190 -3.87 3.71 22.62
N ILE A 191 -3.66 3.95 21.32
CA ILE A 191 -4.08 5.16 20.64
C ILE A 191 -5.58 5.05 20.34
N HIS A 192 -6.35 5.83 21.08
CA HIS A 192 -7.80 5.89 20.91
C HIS A 192 -8.12 6.46 19.52
N VAL A 193 -8.83 5.68 18.72
CA VAL A 193 -9.38 6.17 17.45
C VAL A 193 -10.56 7.07 17.78
N CYS A 194 -10.28 8.35 18.05
CA CYS A 194 -11.35 9.34 18.23
C CYS A 194 -12.02 9.59 16.88
N CYS A 195 -13.30 9.18 16.76
CA CYS A 195 -14.19 9.60 15.67
C CYS A 195 -14.65 11.08 15.82
N ASP A 196 -14.13 11.78 16.82
CA ASP A 196 -14.54 13.13 17.17
C ASP A 196 -13.57 14.17 16.59
N THR A 197 -14.15 15.15 15.90
CA THR A 197 -13.43 16.17 15.10
C THR A 197 -12.97 17.38 15.90
N SER A 198 -13.15 17.37 17.22
CA SER A 198 -12.87 18.48 18.14
C SER A 198 -11.37 18.59 18.47
N PHE A 199 -10.56 18.87 17.44
CA PHE A 199 -9.17 19.20 17.63
C PHE A 199 -9.05 20.61 18.20
N ARG A 200 -8.60 20.74 19.46
CA ARG A 200 -8.01 21.99 19.95
C ARG A 200 -6.69 22.16 19.21
N GLN A 201 -6.53 23.25 18.46
CA GLN A 201 -5.23 23.67 17.95
C GLN A 201 -4.24 23.68 19.13
N SER A 202 -3.36 22.69 19.18
CA SER A 202 -2.17 22.77 20.02
C SER A 202 -1.35 23.93 19.45
N GLN A 203 -1.29 25.01 20.23
CA GLN A 203 -0.39 26.13 20.01
C GLN A 203 1.02 25.60 19.75
N SER A 204 1.78 26.28 18.88
CA SER A 204 3.19 26.02 18.63
C SER A 204 3.99 26.20 19.92
N ILE A 205 4.07 25.16 20.74
CA ILE A 205 4.92 25.10 21.91
C ILE A 205 6.34 24.84 21.39
N SER A 206 7.28 25.68 21.82
CA SER A 206 8.71 25.50 21.57
C SER A 206 9.14 24.06 21.90
N LEU A 207 9.56 23.30 20.88
CA LEU A 207 9.91 21.87 20.94
C LEU A 207 11.15 21.55 21.81
N GLY A 208 11.74 22.54 22.47
CA GLY A 208 13.05 22.40 23.10
C GLY A 208 13.11 21.47 24.32
N ASN A 209 12.00 21.20 25.02
CA ASN A 209 12.04 20.54 26.35
C ASN A 209 10.82 19.66 26.71
N LEU A 210 9.98 19.25 25.75
CA LEU A 210 8.91 18.29 26.07
C LEU A 210 9.44 16.85 26.10
N PRO A 211 8.97 16.00 27.04
CA PRO A 211 9.34 14.60 27.06
C PRO A 211 8.90 13.93 25.76
N LYS A 212 9.80 13.14 25.16
CA LYS A 212 9.54 12.48 23.89
C LYS A 212 8.39 11.48 24.02
N LYS A 213 7.52 11.45 23.01
CA LYS A 213 6.50 10.42 22.87
C LYS A 213 6.75 9.66 21.57
N VAL A 214 7.15 8.40 21.72
CA VAL A 214 7.68 7.59 20.62
C VAL A 214 6.64 6.56 20.21
N ALA A 215 6.32 6.46 18.93
CA ALA A 215 5.44 5.42 18.40
C ALA A 215 6.23 4.44 17.50
N ILE A 216 5.88 3.17 17.57
CA ILE A 216 6.43 2.13 16.68
C ILE A 216 5.40 1.83 15.60
N VAL A 217 5.82 1.93 14.34
CA VAL A 217 5.06 1.48 13.17
C VAL A 217 5.73 0.23 12.61
N LYS A 218 4.99 -0.87 12.52
CA LYS A 218 5.54 -2.14 12.04
C LYS A 218 5.96 -2.06 10.57
N GLU A 219 6.82 -2.99 10.15
CA GLU A 219 7.25 -3.07 8.74
C GLU A 219 6.04 -3.14 7.83
N GLY A 220 6.00 -2.25 6.83
CA GLY A 220 4.90 -2.17 5.88
C GLY A 220 3.60 -1.62 6.46
N ALA A 221 3.61 -1.00 7.65
CA ALA A 221 2.40 -0.56 8.38
C ALA A 221 1.39 -1.71 8.55
N SER A 222 1.87 -2.86 9.01
CA SER A 222 1.10 -4.09 9.23
C SER A 222 0.28 -4.02 10.54
N ASP A 223 -0.54 -2.98 10.64
CA ASP A 223 -1.36 -2.63 11.80
C ASP A 223 -2.83 -2.41 11.37
N ALA A 224 -3.81 -2.77 12.20
CA ALA A 224 -5.23 -2.68 11.86
C ALA A 224 -5.70 -1.26 11.47
N ILE A 225 -5.12 -0.22 12.09
CA ILE A 225 -5.37 1.19 11.74
C ILE A 225 -5.06 1.47 10.27
N ALA A 226 -4.00 0.88 9.73
CA ALA A 226 -3.58 1.11 8.36
C ALA A 226 -4.63 0.61 7.35
N LEU A 227 -5.45 -0.37 7.72
CA LEU A 227 -6.51 -0.93 6.88
C LEU A 227 -7.57 0.11 6.53
N LEU A 228 -7.79 1.10 7.41
CA LEU A 228 -8.80 2.13 7.21
C LEU A 228 -8.58 2.96 5.94
N GLY A 229 -7.33 3.23 5.60
CA GLY A 229 -7.02 3.95 4.36
C GLY A 229 -7.29 3.12 3.10
N LEU A 230 -7.22 1.79 3.20
CA LEU A 230 -7.62 0.87 2.13
C LEU A 230 -9.14 0.72 2.05
N ILE A 231 -9.84 0.66 3.19
CA ILE A 231 -11.31 0.70 3.24
C ILE A 231 -11.81 2.00 2.59
N ARG A 232 -11.17 3.14 2.89
CA ARG A 232 -11.46 4.43 2.26
C ARG A 232 -11.27 4.39 0.75
N LEU A 233 -10.20 3.75 0.26
CA LEU A 233 -9.99 3.54 -1.18
C LEU A 233 -11.13 2.73 -1.80
N VAL A 234 -11.54 1.60 -1.20
CA VAL A 234 -12.68 0.82 -1.71
C VAL A 234 -13.96 1.64 -1.74
N GLY A 235 -14.20 2.46 -0.72
CA GLY A 235 -15.32 3.41 -0.70
C GLY A 235 -15.33 4.34 -1.91
N TYR A 236 -14.19 4.92 -2.29
CA TYR A 236 -14.06 5.72 -3.52
C TYR A 236 -14.32 4.89 -4.77
N LEU A 237 -13.67 3.74 -4.90
CA LEU A 237 -13.80 2.87 -6.08
C LEU A 237 -15.23 2.39 -6.30
N SER A 238 -16.00 2.24 -5.22
CA SER A 238 -17.40 1.78 -5.27
C SER A 238 -18.40 2.86 -5.73
N GLN A 239 -17.95 4.10 -5.92
CA GLN A 239 -18.82 5.17 -6.40
C GLN A 239 -19.20 4.96 -7.89
N PRO A 240 -20.38 5.43 -8.34
CA PRO A 240 -20.87 5.18 -9.70
C PRO A 240 -19.97 5.73 -10.82
N ASN A 241 -19.17 6.75 -10.53
CA ASN A 241 -18.20 7.34 -11.46
C ASN A 241 -16.88 6.57 -11.58
N TYR A 242 -16.71 5.51 -10.79
CA TYR A 242 -15.60 4.56 -10.90
C TYR A 242 -16.15 3.20 -11.33
N PHE A 243 -16.27 2.25 -10.41
CA PHE A 243 -16.68 0.87 -10.72
C PHE A 243 -18.09 0.54 -10.22
N GLY A 244 -18.74 1.45 -9.49
CA GLY A 244 -20.07 1.21 -8.92
C GLY A 244 -20.08 0.10 -7.86
N ARG A 245 -21.28 -0.37 -7.48
CA ARG A 245 -21.45 -1.39 -6.43
C ARG A 245 -21.99 -2.72 -6.94
N ASP A 246 -22.67 -2.72 -8.09
CA ASP A 246 -23.45 -3.87 -8.56
C ASP A 246 -22.64 -4.87 -9.39
N GLY A 247 -21.55 -4.41 -10.02
CA GLY A 247 -20.70 -5.21 -10.90
C GLY A 247 -19.73 -6.11 -10.14
N LYS A 248 -19.50 -7.31 -10.67
CA LYS A 248 -18.39 -8.17 -10.22
C LYS A 248 -17.08 -7.54 -10.69
N LEU A 249 -16.10 -7.47 -9.81
CA LEU A 249 -14.81 -6.86 -10.10
C LEU A 249 -13.68 -7.70 -9.49
N GLN A 250 -12.59 -7.86 -10.23
CA GLN A 250 -11.43 -8.64 -9.82
C GLN A 250 -10.22 -7.72 -9.65
N LEU A 251 -9.89 -7.36 -8.41
CA LEU A 251 -8.74 -6.55 -8.04
C LEU A 251 -7.47 -7.38 -7.94
N VAL A 252 -6.45 -7.06 -8.73
CA VAL A 252 -5.13 -7.70 -8.68
C VAL A 252 -4.16 -6.80 -7.92
N ILE A 253 -3.57 -7.31 -6.84
CA ILE A 253 -2.71 -6.56 -5.92
C ILE A 253 -1.43 -7.33 -5.62
N ASP A 254 -0.28 -6.78 -5.98
CA ASP A 254 1.01 -7.35 -5.59
C ASP A 254 1.24 -7.25 -4.08
N SER A 255 1.77 -8.31 -3.48
CA SER A 255 1.79 -8.49 -2.04
C SER A 255 3.14 -8.95 -1.52
N GLY A 256 3.91 -7.99 -1.03
CA GLY A 256 5.07 -8.24 -0.15
C GLY A 256 4.61 -8.63 1.25
N THR A 257 4.17 -7.65 2.05
CA THR A 257 3.66 -7.89 3.40
C THR A 257 2.16 -8.22 3.46
N GLY A 258 1.41 -8.13 2.37
CA GLY A 258 0.00 -8.54 2.30
C GLY A 258 -1.04 -7.56 2.87
N THR A 259 -0.65 -6.61 3.72
CA THR A 259 -1.58 -5.66 4.39
C THR A 259 -2.50 -4.90 3.43
N THR A 260 -2.02 -4.56 2.23
CA THR A 260 -2.83 -3.83 1.24
C THR A 260 -3.96 -4.70 0.69
N ALA A 261 -3.69 -5.95 0.31
CA ALA A 261 -4.72 -6.86 -0.18
C ALA A 261 -5.76 -7.17 0.90
N ILE A 262 -5.31 -7.40 2.14
CA ILE A 262 -6.17 -7.62 3.31
C ILE A 262 -7.06 -6.40 3.56
N GLY A 263 -6.51 -5.18 3.55
CA GLY A 263 -7.29 -3.97 3.78
C GLY A 263 -8.33 -3.67 2.69
N VAL A 264 -8.01 -3.99 1.43
CA VAL A 264 -8.97 -3.88 0.31
C VAL A 264 -10.06 -4.93 0.43
N ALA A 265 -9.71 -6.18 0.70
CA ALA A 265 -10.67 -7.27 0.92
C ALA A 265 -11.61 -6.98 2.11
N LEU A 266 -11.06 -6.44 3.19
CA LEU A 266 -11.82 -5.97 4.34
C LEU A 266 -12.81 -4.86 3.96
N GLY A 267 -12.38 -3.89 3.14
CA GLY A 267 -13.28 -2.86 2.62
C GLY A 267 -14.42 -3.42 1.77
N ILE A 268 -14.12 -4.40 0.92
CA ILE A 268 -15.12 -5.12 0.09
C ILE A 268 -16.13 -5.84 0.97
N LEU A 269 -15.68 -6.55 2.01
CA LEU A 269 -16.54 -7.26 2.94
C LEU A 269 -17.48 -6.29 3.68
N ILE A 270 -16.93 -5.23 4.27
CA ILE A 270 -17.74 -4.27 5.06
C ILE A 270 -18.74 -3.53 4.17
N LEU A 271 -18.35 -3.18 2.95
CA LEU A 271 -19.23 -2.51 1.98
C LEU A 271 -20.13 -3.48 1.21
N ARG A 272 -20.05 -4.79 1.48
CA ARG A 272 -20.83 -5.87 0.84
C ARG A 272 -20.77 -5.83 -0.69
N LEU A 273 -19.58 -5.59 -1.22
CA LEU A 273 -19.37 -5.52 -2.67
C LEU A 273 -19.16 -6.93 -3.24
N PRO A 274 -19.70 -7.26 -4.43
CA PRO A 274 -19.52 -8.56 -5.08
C PRO A 274 -18.15 -8.66 -5.77
N TRP A 275 -17.10 -8.13 -5.13
CA TRP A 275 -15.76 -8.01 -5.66
C TRP A 275 -14.84 -9.08 -5.08
N LYS A 276 -13.75 -9.36 -5.80
CA LYS A 276 -12.69 -10.28 -5.35
C LYS A 276 -11.34 -9.61 -5.46
N VAL A 277 -10.43 -9.99 -4.57
CA VAL A 277 -9.03 -9.58 -4.55
C VAL A 277 -8.16 -10.79 -4.83
N LEU A 278 -7.30 -10.70 -5.83
CA LEU A 278 -6.20 -11.61 -6.07
C LEU A 278 -4.92 -10.98 -5.52
N GLY A 279 -4.48 -11.45 -4.36
CA GLY A 279 -3.23 -11.07 -3.73
C GLY A 279 -2.05 -11.85 -4.33
N VAL A 280 -1.23 -11.23 -5.16
CA VAL A 280 -0.08 -11.87 -5.81
C VAL A 280 1.08 -11.97 -4.81
N MET A 281 1.38 -13.18 -4.35
CA MET A 281 2.37 -13.45 -3.30
C MET A 281 3.81 -13.24 -3.81
N LEU A 282 4.61 -12.45 -3.08
CA LEU A 282 6.00 -12.11 -3.47
C LEU A 282 7.08 -12.46 -2.44
N LEU A 283 6.79 -12.25 -1.16
CA LEU A 283 7.80 -12.31 -0.10
C LEU A 283 7.60 -13.52 0.81
N GLU A 284 6.38 -13.67 1.31
CA GLU A 284 6.04 -14.63 2.36
C GLU A 284 5.42 -15.90 1.78
N ARG A 285 5.33 -16.95 2.62
CA ARG A 285 4.61 -18.18 2.27
C ARG A 285 3.10 -17.99 2.48
N PRO A 286 2.24 -18.77 1.80
CA PRO A 286 0.78 -18.68 1.96
C PRO A 286 0.31 -18.72 3.41
N GLU A 287 0.95 -19.55 4.26
CA GLU A 287 0.57 -19.70 5.66
C GLU A 287 0.86 -18.42 6.48
N GLU A 288 1.92 -17.69 6.14
CA GLU A 288 2.25 -16.43 6.82
C GLU A 288 1.28 -15.31 6.42
N PHE A 289 0.79 -15.30 5.18
CA PHE A 289 -0.29 -14.40 4.77
C PHE A 289 -1.59 -14.69 5.54
N LYS A 290 -1.95 -15.97 5.72
CA LYS A 290 -3.12 -16.36 6.53
C LYS A 290 -2.97 -16.03 8.01
N LYS A 291 -1.79 -16.19 8.60
CA LYS A 291 -1.52 -15.71 9.97
C LYS A 291 -1.67 -14.21 10.09
N LEU A 292 -1.19 -13.45 9.10
CA LEU A 292 -1.33 -12.01 9.09
C LEU A 292 -2.78 -11.56 8.91
N GLU A 293 -3.54 -12.23 8.04
CA GLU A 293 -4.97 -12.04 7.85
C GLU A 293 -5.70 -12.15 9.19
N LYS A 294 -5.57 -13.29 9.87
CA LYS A 294 -6.14 -13.52 11.21
C LYS A 294 -5.74 -12.42 12.18
N LYS A 295 -4.43 -12.15 12.31
CA LYS A 295 -3.93 -11.14 13.26
C LYS A 295 -4.54 -9.76 13.00
N LEU A 296 -4.62 -9.33 11.74
CA LEU A 296 -5.15 -8.01 11.40
C LEU A 296 -6.66 -7.91 11.60
N LEU A 297 -7.40 -8.99 11.38
CA LEU A 297 -8.83 -9.06 11.67
C LEU A 297 -9.09 -9.06 13.18
N ASP A 298 -8.32 -9.80 13.97
CA ASP A 298 -8.41 -9.82 15.44
C ASP A 298 -8.10 -8.44 16.03
N ASP A 299 -7.01 -7.80 15.56
CA ASP A 299 -6.62 -6.45 15.95
C ASP A 299 -7.74 -5.45 15.58
N PHE A 300 -8.34 -5.56 14.37
CA PHE A 300 -9.45 -4.71 13.94
C PHE A 300 -10.70 -4.92 14.81
N ASN A 301 -11.13 -6.17 15.03
CA ASN A 301 -12.27 -6.48 15.89
C ASN A 301 -12.08 -5.96 17.32
N THR A 302 -10.87 -6.07 17.86
CA THR A 302 -10.54 -5.55 19.20
C THR A 302 -10.68 -4.03 19.24
N MET A 303 -10.23 -3.33 18.21
CA MET A 303 -10.32 -1.87 18.14
C MET A 303 -11.75 -1.35 17.99
N TRP A 304 -12.63 -2.09 17.32
CA TRP A 304 -14.02 -1.69 17.07
C TRP A 304 -15.08 -2.55 17.77
N HIS A 305 -14.71 -3.25 18.84
CA HIS A 305 -15.59 -4.17 19.60
C HIS A 305 -16.92 -3.56 20.10
N GLN A 306 -17.02 -2.23 20.19
CA GLN A 306 -18.22 -1.53 20.66
C GLN A 306 -19.29 -1.36 19.56
N ASP A 307 -18.94 -1.52 18.29
CA ASP A 307 -19.88 -1.46 17.17
C ASP A 307 -20.22 -2.90 16.73
N ALA A 308 -21.27 -3.50 17.29
CA ALA A 308 -21.64 -4.91 17.02
C ALA A 308 -21.88 -5.22 15.52
N ASP A 309 -22.22 -4.20 14.72
CA ASP A 309 -22.44 -4.32 13.27
C ASP A 309 -21.15 -4.56 12.46
N CYS A 310 -19.96 -4.46 13.08
CA CYS A 310 -18.69 -4.62 12.39
C CYS A 310 -17.89 -5.85 12.82
N ALA A 311 -18.45 -6.76 13.61
CA ALA A 311 -17.74 -7.96 14.04
C ALA A 311 -17.46 -8.86 12.82
N ILE A 312 -16.18 -9.14 12.58
CA ILE A 312 -15.70 -9.93 11.44
C ILE A 312 -15.28 -11.30 11.94
N LYS A 313 -15.72 -12.36 11.27
CA LYS A 313 -15.28 -13.71 11.58
C LYS A 313 -13.82 -13.92 11.21
N GLU A 314 -13.18 -14.89 11.85
CA GLU A 314 -11.77 -15.23 11.62
C GLU A 314 -11.46 -15.60 10.15
N ASP A 315 -12.43 -16.23 9.48
CA ASP A 315 -12.43 -16.63 8.06
C ASP A 315 -13.13 -15.62 7.14
N GLY A 316 -13.43 -14.41 7.64
CA GLY A 316 -14.33 -13.47 6.98
C GLY A 316 -13.90 -13.00 5.59
N LEU A 317 -12.64 -13.20 5.20
CA LEU A 317 -12.14 -12.77 3.89
C LEU A 317 -12.06 -13.91 2.85
N GLU A 318 -12.33 -15.18 3.19
CA GLU A 318 -12.15 -16.31 2.28
C GLU A 318 -12.94 -16.19 0.97
N ASP A 319 -14.12 -15.56 1.02
CA ASP A 319 -14.97 -15.36 -0.16
C ASP A 319 -14.48 -14.24 -1.10
N CYS A 320 -13.67 -13.30 -0.58
CA CYS A 320 -13.28 -12.09 -1.30
C CYS A 320 -11.76 -11.90 -1.45
N LEU A 321 -10.91 -12.71 -0.81
CA LEU A 321 -9.46 -12.66 -0.93
C LEU A 321 -8.86 -14.02 -1.28
N GLU A 322 -8.26 -14.09 -2.46
CA GLU A 322 -7.51 -15.24 -2.94
C GLU A 322 -6.02 -14.91 -3.04
N TRP A 323 -5.18 -15.74 -2.41
CA TRP A 323 -3.74 -15.61 -2.52
C TRP A 323 -3.22 -16.44 -3.69
N VAL A 324 -2.62 -15.78 -4.68
CA VAL A 324 -2.15 -16.43 -5.91
C VAL A 324 -0.64 -16.35 -6.04
N CYS A 325 -0.05 -17.41 -6.62
CA CYS A 325 1.37 -17.43 -6.93
C CYS A 325 1.66 -16.47 -8.08
N ARG A 326 2.82 -15.80 -8.01
CA ARG A 326 3.36 -15.10 -9.18
C ARG A 326 3.55 -16.11 -10.33
N PRO A 327 3.18 -15.76 -11.58
CA PRO A 327 3.32 -16.67 -12.73
C PRO A 327 4.74 -17.21 -12.94
N ARG A 328 5.77 -16.41 -12.60
CA ARG A 328 7.18 -16.82 -12.59
C ARG A 328 7.77 -16.77 -11.17
N PRO A 329 7.58 -17.83 -10.36
CA PRO A 329 8.03 -17.87 -8.98
C PRO A 329 9.55 -17.76 -8.85
N ARG A 330 10.01 -17.09 -7.80
CA ARG A 330 11.44 -16.94 -7.47
C ARG A 330 11.63 -16.44 -6.04
N LYS A 331 12.88 -16.44 -5.59
CA LYS A 331 13.25 -15.78 -4.33
C LYS A 331 13.02 -14.27 -4.42
N PHE A 332 12.42 -13.70 -3.37
CA PHE A 332 12.13 -12.28 -3.29
C PHE A 332 13.36 -11.40 -3.57
N GLY A 333 13.16 -10.35 -4.36
CA GLY A 333 14.20 -9.40 -4.75
C GLY A 333 15.16 -9.90 -5.84
N ASN A 334 15.00 -11.11 -6.36
CA ASN A 334 15.67 -11.51 -7.60
C ASN A 334 14.89 -10.99 -8.81
N VAL A 335 15.59 -10.79 -9.92
CA VAL A 335 15.04 -10.42 -11.22
C VAL A 335 15.44 -11.51 -12.20
N LEU A 336 14.47 -12.08 -12.92
CA LEU A 336 14.67 -13.10 -13.94
C LEU A 336 14.98 -12.45 -15.29
N GLU A 337 15.55 -13.25 -16.18
CA GLU A 337 15.76 -12.85 -17.56
C GLU A 337 14.43 -12.45 -18.24
N GLY A 338 14.47 -11.42 -19.08
CA GLY A 338 13.30 -10.88 -19.77
C GLY A 338 12.43 -9.92 -18.94
N GLU A 339 12.51 -9.91 -17.60
CA GLU A 339 11.62 -9.06 -16.78
C GLU A 339 11.89 -7.57 -16.95
N ILE A 340 13.17 -7.18 -17.06
CA ILE A 340 13.56 -5.80 -17.32
C ILE A 340 13.05 -5.38 -18.70
N GLN A 341 13.15 -6.26 -19.69
CA GLN A 341 12.65 -6.03 -21.04
C GLN A 341 11.13 -5.87 -21.05
N SER A 342 10.39 -6.70 -20.29
CA SER A 342 8.94 -6.55 -20.12
C SER A 342 8.57 -5.20 -19.50
N CYS A 343 9.24 -4.79 -18.41
CA CYS A 343 9.03 -3.47 -17.81
C CYS A 343 9.30 -2.33 -18.81
N ARG A 344 10.38 -2.42 -19.60
CA ARG A 344 10.72 -1.42 -20.63
C ARG A 344 9.68 -1.37 -21.74
N LYS A 345 9.21 -2.52 -22.21
CA LYS A 345 8.16 -2.63 -23.23
C LYS A 345 6.89 -1.94 -22.75
N ILE A 346 6.39 -2.34 -21.59
CA ILE A 346 5.19 -1.76 -20.97
C ILE A 346 5.34 -0.24 -20.81
N ALA A 347 6.47 0.23 -20.30
CA ALA A 347 6.71 1.66 -20.13
C ALA A 347 6.69 2.44 -21.45
N ARG A 348 7.24 1.88 -22.53
CA ARG A 348 7.22 2.51 -23.88
C ARG A 348 5.84 2.51 -24.52
N GLU A 349 5.08 1.45 -24.32
CA GLU A 349 3.76 1.27 -24.94
C GLU A 349 2.64 2.01 -24.20
N THR A 350 2.77 2.16 -22.89
CA THR A 350 1.68 2.66 -22.02
C THR A 350 2.03 3.95 -21.26
N GLY A 351 3.31 4.31 -21.19
CA GLY A 351 3.79 5.36 -20.29
C GLY A 351 3.79 4.97 -18.81
N ILE A 352 3.38 3.75 -18.45
CA ILE A 352 3.34 3.26 -17.07
C ILE A 352 4.66 2.58 -16.72
N LEU A 353 5.34 3.10 -15.69
CA LEU A 353 6.59 2.54 -15.22
C LEU A 353 6.34 1.48 -14.16
N LEU A 354 6.71 0.23 -14.46
CA LEU A 354 6.67 -0.89 -13.52
C LEU A 354 8.07 -1.21 -12.98
N ASP A 355 8.11 -1.78 -11.79
CA ASP A 355 9.28 -2.44 -11.23
C ASP A 355 9.16 -3.97 -11.36
N PRO A 356 10.27 -4.70 -11.58
CA PRO A 356 10.21 -6.14 -11.79
C PRO A 356 9.91 -6.92 -10.50
N VAL A 357 10.10 -6.34 -9.31
CA VAL A 357 9.95 -7.04 -8.02
C VAL A 357 8.48 -7.12 -7.61
N TYR A 358 7.75 -6.02 -7.74
CA TYR A 358 6.39 -5.85 -7.24
C TYR A 358 5.37 -5.72 -8.38
N THR A 359 5.33 -4.56 -9.02
CA THR A 359 4.22 -4.16 -9.89
C THR A 359 4.15 -4.97 -11.19
N LEU A 360 5.28 -5.48 -11.70
CA LEU A 360 5.28 -6.42 -12.82
C LEU A 360 4.49 -7.70 -12.51
N ALA A 361 4.51 -8.19 -11.27
CA ALA A 361 3.79 -9.42 -10.91
C ALA A 361 2.27 -9.25 -11.03
N ALA A 362 1.74 -8.11 -10.57
CA ALA A 362 0.32 -7.78 -10.72
C ALA A 362 -0.05 -7.55 -12.19
N TRP A 363 0.85 -6.96 -12.99
CA TRP A 363 0.64 -6.81 -14.44
C TRP A 363 0.58 -8.15 -15.16
N GLU A 364 1.50 -9.07 -14.84
CA GLU A 364 1.52 -10.45 -15.38
C GLU A 364 0.20 -11.16 -15.10
N VAL A 365 -0.28 -11.12 -13.86
CA VAL A 365 -1.54 -11.76 -13.47
C VAL A 365 -2.73 -11.10 -14.16
N SER A 366 -2.81 -9.77 -14.18
CA SER A 366 -3.91 -9.03 -14.82
C SER A 366 -4.00 -9.34 -16.31
N SER A 367 -2.84 -9.35 -17.00
CA SER A 367 -2.76 -9.69 -18.42
C SER A 367 -3.22 -11.12 -18.67
N ASN A 368 -2.77 -12.08 -17.86
CA ASN A 368 -3.16 -13.48 -18.00
C ASN A 368 -4.67 -13.68 -17.80
N MET A 369 -5.26 -13.02 -16.79
CA MET A 369 -6.71 -13.08 -16.54
C MET A 369 -7.52 -12.58 -17.75
N VAL A 370 -7.16 -11.41 -18.28
CA VAL A 370 -7.81 -10.84 -19.47
C VAL A 370 -7.67 -11.79 -20.66
N THR A 371 -6.46 -12.31 -20.91
CA THR A 371 -6.25 -13.27 -22.01
C THR A 371 -6.99 -14.60 -21.84
N ALA A 372 -7.28 -14.99 -20.60
CA ALA A 372 -8.11 -16.14 -20.27
C ALA A 372 -9.63 -15.84 -20.35
N GLY A 373 -10.01 -14.62 -20.74
CA GLY A 373 -11.41 -14.22 -20.94
C GLY A 373 -12.11 -13.70 -19.69
N HIS A 374 -11.37 -13.37 -18.62
CA HIS A 374 -11.96 -12.70 -17.46
C HIS A 374 -12.35 -11.26 -17.81
N GLU A 375 -13.52 -10.84 -17.31
CA GLU A 375 -14.04 -9.47 -17.43
C GLU A 375 -13.79 -8.69 -16.13
N GLU A 376 -13.86 -7.36 -16.19
CA GLU A 376 -13.76 -6.44 -15.03
C GLU A 376 -12.49 -6.65 -14.17
N VAL A 377 -11.35 -6.80 -14.83
CA VAL A 377 -10.04 -6.92 -14.19
C VAL A 377 -9.47 -5.53 -13.88
N VAL A 378 -9.07 -5.31 -12.63
CA VAL A 378 -8.50 -4.04 -12.16
C VAL A 378 -7.21 -4.29 -11.40
N MET A 379 -6.10 -3.77 -11.90
CA MET A 379 -4.81 -3.80 -11.24
C MET A 379 -4.65 -2.59 -10.32
N LEU A 380 -4.19 -2.78 -9.08
CA LEU A 380 -3.70 -1.68 -8.26
C LEU A 380 -2.21 -1.46 -8.53
N HIS A 381 -1.84 -0.30 -9.08
CA HIS A 381 -0.44 0.07 -9.21
C HIS A 381 0.10 0.54 -7.86
N THR A 382 0.70 -0.38 -7.10
CA THR A 382 1.10 -0.13 -5.71
C THR A 382 2.30 0.79 -5.53
N GLY A 383 2.92 1.26 -6.60
CA GLY A 383 4.08 2.17 -6.59
C GLY A 383 5.38 1.42 -6.78
N GLY A 384 6.40 1.71 -5.96
CA GLY A 384 7.66 0.95 -5.97
C GLY A 384 8.68 1.37 -7.01
N THR A 385 8.35 2.32 -7.90
CA THR A 385 9.19 2.71 -9.04
C THR A 385 10.57 3.25 -8.65
N MET A 386 10.72 3.89 -7.48
CA MET A 386 12.05 4.32 -7.01
C MET A 386 12.96 3.13 -6.62
N GLY A 387 12.40 1.94 -6.44
CA GLY A 387 13.18 0.72 -6.25
C GLY A 387 14.05 0.39 -7.47
N LEU A 388 13.68 0.86 -8.67
CA LEU A 388 14.44 0.69 -9.91
C LEU A 388 15.86 1.26 -9.82
N PHE A 389 16.05 2.39 -9.11
CA PHE A 389 17.38 2.97 -8.94
C PHE A 389 18.31 2.05 -8.14
N GLY A 390 17.78 1.38 -7.12
CA GLY A 390 18.53 0.36 -6.37
C GLY A 390 18.80 -0.90 -7.21
N LEU A 391 17.86 -1.30 -8.06
CA LEU A 391 18.07 -2.41 -8.99
C LEU A 391 19.12 -2.09 -10.05
N ALA A 392 19.17 -0.85 -10.56
CA ALA A 392 20.18 -0.41 -11.52
C ALA A 392 21.61 -0.48 -10.94
N GLN A 393 21.77 -0.30 -9.62
CA GLN A 393 23.06 -0.52 -8.95
C GLN A 393 23.44 -2.00 -8.87
N ARG A 394 22.46 -2.88 -8.64
CA ARG A 394 22.68 -4.32 -8.46
C ARG A 394 22.88 -5.06 -9.78
N TYR A 395 22.10 -4.72 -10.79
CA TYR A 395 22.14 -5.27 -12.13
C TYR A 395 22.80 -4.22 -13.01
N LEU A 396 24.13 -4.25 -13.09
CA LEU A 396 24.96 -3.33 -13.88
C LEU A 396 24.27 -2.99 -15.21
N PHE A 397 24.26 -1.69 -15.53
CA PHE A 397 23.56 -0.97 -16.62
C PHE A 397 23.38 -1.69 -17.98
N LEU A 398 24.20 -2.71 -18.27
CA LEU A 398 24.23 -3.46 -19.52
C LEU A 398 22.91 -4.18 -19.85
N SER A 399 22.06 -4.52 -18.87
CA SER A 399 20.73 -5.10 -19.14
C SER A 399 19.64 -4.06 -19.50
N TRP A 400 19.85 -2.78 -19.18
CA TRP A 400 18.87 -1.71 -19.40
C TRP A 400 19.01 -1.02 -20.76
N ASN A 401 20.16 -1.19 -21.43
CA ASN A 401 20.48 -0.52 -22.69
C ASN A 401 20.65 -1.47 -23.88
N GLN A 402 20.57 -2.80 -23.72
CA GLN A 402 20.54 -3.69 -24.88
C GLN A 402 19.23 -3.45 -25.66
N VAL A 403 19.40 -3.04 -26.91
CA VAL A 403 18.39 -2.72 -27.93
C VAL A 403 18.13 -3.96 -28.74
#